data_AF-A0A662K600-F1
#
_entry.id   AF-A0A662K600-F1
#
_cell.length_a   1.000
_cell.length_b   1.000
_cell.length_c   1.000
_cell.angle_alpha   90.00
_cell.angle_beta   90.00
_cell.angle_gamma   90.00
#
_symmetry.space_group_name_H-M   'P 1'
#
loop_
_entity.id
_entity.type
_entity.pdbx_description
1 polymer ?
#
loop_
_entity_poly.entity_id
_entity_poly.type
_entity_poly.pdbx_seq_one_letter_code
_entity_poly.pdbx_strand_id
1 'polypeptide(L)' 'MPVVTFDYNDFLNILGYKLSKDKFLERIPMIGAELDRVENNKVSIEFFPNRPDLLSVEGIARAARAFFGF' A
#
# COMPACT_ATOMS: atom_id res chain seq x y z
N MET A 1 14.55 -3.44 5.74
CA MET A 1 13.57 -2.49 6.28
C MET A 1 12.30 -3.26 6.62
N PRO A 2 11.27 -2.70 7.30
CA PRO A 2 10.08 -3.49 7.61
C PRO A 2 9.24 -3.77 6.35
N VAL A 3 8.74 -5.01 6.26
CA VAL A 3 7.85 -5.46 5.20
C VAL A 3 6.44 -5.58 5.76
N VAL A 4 5.46 -4.98 5.08
CA VAL A 4 4.04 -5.08 5.42
C VAL A 4 3.35 -5.90 4.34
N THR A 5 2.72 -7.00 4.75
CA THR A 5 1.97 -7.88 3.85
C THR A 5 0.48 -7.76 4.15
N PHE A 6 -0.32 -7.51 3.13
CA PHE A 6 -1.77 -7.37 3.26
C PHE A 6 -2.51 -7.97 2.05
N ASP A 7 -3.80 -8.25 2.26
CA ASP A 7 -4.70 -8.65 1.18
C ASP A 7 -5.22 -7.41 0.43
N TYR A 8 -5.19 -7.43 -0.89
CA TYR A 8 -5.55 -6.27 -1.71
C TYR A 8 -7.05 -5.94 -1.63
N ASN A 9 -7.92 -6.94 -1.43
CA ASN A 9 -9.35 -6.67 -1.28
C ASN A 9 -9.64 -6.04 0.09
N ASP A 10 -8.94 -6.50 1.14
CA ASP A 10 -9.04 -5.87 2.46
C ASP A 10 -8.53 -4.43 2.44
N PHE A 11 -7.41 -4.17 1.78
CA PHE A 11 -6.92 -2.82 1.52
C PHE A 11 -7.97 -1.94 0.81
N LEU A 12 -8.64 -2.45 -0.23
CA LEU A 12 -9.69 -1.71 -0.94
C LEU A 12 -10.89 -1.40 -0.04
N ASN A 13 -11.29 -2.34 0.83
CA ASN A 13 -12.35 -2.12 1.80
C ASN A 13 -12.01 -0.98 2.77
N ILE A 14 -10.77 -0.92 3.26
CA ILE A 14 -10.28 0.14 4.15
C ILE A 14 -10.06 1.45 3.40
N LEU A 15 -9.63 1.39 2.14
CA LEU A 15 -9.43 2.55 1.28
C LEU A 15 -10.75 3.28 1.05
N GLY A 16 -11.84 2.53 0.83
CA GLY A 16 -13.18 3.05 0.55
C GLY A 16 -13.39 3.51 -0.89
N TYR A 17 -12.40 3.30 -1.77
CA TYR A 17 -12.42 3.72 -3.16
C TYR A 17 -11.99 2.57 -4.07
N LYS A 18 -12.45 2.62 -5.33
CA LYS A 18 -11.98 1.68 -6.36
C LYS A 18 -10.61 2.12 -6.88
N LEU A 19 -9.63 1.25 -6.75
CA LEU A 19 -8.29 1.45 -7.31
C LEU A 19 -7.86 0.18 -8.03
N SER A 20 -7.46 0.30 -9.31
CA SER A 20 -6.92 -0.85 -10.03
C SER A 20 -5.59 -1.27 -9.43
N LYS A 21 -5.40 -2.60 -9.29
CA LYS A 21 -4.20 -3.17 -8.68
C LYS A 21 -2.94 -2.71 -9.42
N ASP A 22 -2.96 -2.72 -10.74
CA ASP A 22 -1.81 -2.31 -11.55
C ASP A 22 -1.41 -0.85 -11.28
N LYS A 23 -2.38 0.06 -11.22
CA LYS A 23 -2.14 1.48 -10.92
C LYS A 23 -1.62 1.66 -9.48
N PHE A 24 -2.11 0.87 -8.54
CA PHE A 24 -1.62 0.88 -7.16
C PHE A 24 -0.15 0.43 -7.12
N LEU A 25 0.17 -0.72 -7.70
CA LEU A 25 1.51 -1.30 -7.69
C LEU A 25 2.54 -0.42 -8.41
N GLU A 26 2.15 0.22 -9.51
CA GLU A 26 2.99 1.14 -10.27
C GLU A 26 3.36 2.39 -9.45
N ARG A 27 2.41 2.93 -8.68
CA ARG A 27 2.56 4.26 -8.07
C ARG A 27 2.87 4.26 -6.57
N ILE A 28 2.52 3.20 -5.84
CA ILE A 28 2.77 3.13 -4.39
C ILE A 28 4.25 3.27 -3.99
N PRO A 29 5.25 2.85 -4.80
CA PRO A 29 6.66 3.09 -4.45
C PRO A 29 7.01 4.58 -4.31
N MET A 30 6.27 5.46 -4.98
CA MET A 30 6.50 6.92 -4.99
C MET A 30 6.27 7.59 -3.62
N ILE A 31 5.67 6.90 -2.64
CA ILE A 31 5.50 7.42 -1.27
C ILE A 31 6.61 6.96 -0.31
N GLY A 32 7.73 6.46 -0.84
CA GLY A 32 8.86 5.98 -0.05
C GLY A 32 8.71 4.51 0.33
N ALA A 33 8.46 3.67 -0.68
CA ALA A 33 8.26 2.24 -0.52
C ALA A 33 8.90 1.48 -1.68
N GLU A 34 9.16 0.20 -1.48
CA GLU A 34 9.62 -0.73 -2.51
C GLU A 34 8.68 -1.93 -2.57
N LEU A 35 8.34 -2.36 -3.78
CA LEU A 35 7.50 -3.53 -3.98
C LEU A 35 8.36 -4.79 -3.74
N ASP A 36 8.07 -5.54 -2.68
CA ASP A 36 8.78 -6.78 -2.36
C ASP A 36 8.17 -7.98 -3.11
N ARG A 37 6.87 -8.21 -2.92
CA ARG A 37 6.20 -9.39 -3.48
C ARG A 37 4.74 -9.15 -3.83
N VAL A 38 4.30 -9.73 -4.94
CA VAL A 38 2.88 -9.81 -5.31
C VAL A 38 2.53 -11.25 -5.64
N GLU A 39 1.68 -11.86 -4.81
CA GLU A 39 1.20 -13.23 -4.99
C GLU A 39 -0.33 -13.24 -4.98
N ASN A 40 -0.95 -13.54 -6.13
CA ASN A 40 -2.41 -13.56 -6.28
C ASN A 40 -3.04 -12.25 -5.79
N ASN A 41 -3.67 -12.27 -4.60
CA ASN A 41 -4.30 -11.13 -3.98
C ASN A 41 -3.48 -10.49 -2.84
N LYS A 42 -2.38 -11.10 -2.42
CA LYS A 42 -1.49 -10.55 -1.39
C LYS A 42 -0.45 -9.62 -2.02
N VAL A 43 -0.17 -8.54 -1.31
CA VAL A 43 0.87 -7.56 -1.67
C VAL A 43 1.77 -7.37 -0.45
N SER A 44 3.07 -7.49 -0.67
CA SER A 44 4.13 -7.20 0.31
C SER A 44 4.87 -5.96 -0.15
N ILE A 45 4.94 -4.97 0.73
CA ILE A 45 5.62 -3.69 0.47
C ILE A 45 6.65 -3.46 1.57
N GLU A 46 7.88 -3.17 1.18
CA GLU A 46 8.94 -2.73 2.07
C GLU A 46 8.91 -1.21 2.20
N PHE A 47 8.89 -0.68 3.43
CA PHE A 47 8.83 0.77 3.68
C PHE A 47 10.10 1.26 4.38
N PHE A 48 10.46 2.53 4.14
CA PHE A 48 11.54 3.15 4.88
C PHE A 48 11.22 3.23 6.40
N PRO A 49 12.17 2.91 7.31
CA PRO A 49 11.93 2.86 8.76
C PRO A 49 11.51 4.20 9.39
N ASN A 50 11.76 5.31 8.70
CA ASN A 50 11.40 6.66 9.16
C ASN A 50 9.91 7.00 8.96
N ARG A 51 9.09 6.09 8.41
CA ARG A 51 7.65 6.24 8.22
C ARG A 51 6.86 5.16 8.97
N PRO A 52 6.83 5.20 10.32
CA PRO A 52 6.10 4.22 11.13
C PRO A 52 4.60 4.22 10.84
N ASP A 53 4.06 5.32 10.29
CA ASP A 53 2.68 5.45 9.87
C ASP A 53 2.31 4.61 8.65
N LEU A 54 3.29 4.03 7.93
CA LEU A 54 3.09 3.11 6.81
C LEU A 54 3.23 1.63 7.21
N LEU A 55 3.45 1.33 8.49
CA LEU A 55 3.67 -0.05 8.98
C LEU A 55 2.38 -0.84 9.25
N SER A 56 1.25 -0.36 8.75
CA SER A 56 -0.04 -1.06 8.79
C SER A 56 -0.85 -0.77 7.53
N VAL A 57 -1.79 -1.66 7.19
CA VAL A 57 -2.64 -1.51 6.00
C VAL A 57 -3.54 -0.26 6.09
N GLU A 58 -3.98 0.12 7.29
CA GLU A 58 -4.77 1.33 7.54
C GLU A 58 -3.94 2.60 7.31
N GLY A 59 -2.68 2.57 7.73
CA GLY A 59 -1.71 3.62 7.48
C GLY A 59 -1.44 3.82 5.99
N ILE A 60 -1.21 2.72 5.28
CA ILE A 60 -1.05 2.70 3.82
C ILE A 60 -2.31 3.22 3.13
N ALA A 61 -3.50 2.78 3.54
CA ALA A 61 -4.77 3.26 2.98
C ALA A 61 -4.98 4.77 3.21
N ARG A 62 -4.62 5.28 4.39
CA ARG A 62 -4.66 6.72 4.69
C ARG A 62 -3.70 7.51 3.79
N ALA A 63 -2.46 7.04 3.62
CA ALA A 63 -1.49 7.68 2.74
C ALA A 63 -1.93 7.60 1.27
N ALA A 64 -2.49 6.46 0.85
CA ALA A 64 -3.01 6.26 -0.50
C ALA A 64 -4.16 7.23 -0.82
N ARG A 65 -5.10 7.50 0.10
CA ARG A 65 -6.14 8.53 -0.14
C ARG A 65 -5.54 9.88 -0.50
N ALA A 66 -4.61 10.37 0.30
CA ALA A 66 -3.94 11.65 0.05
C ALA A 66 -3.12 11.64 -1.25
N PHE A 67 -2.41 10.54 -1.54
CA PHE A 67 -1.53 10.44 -2.70
C PHE A 67 -2.29 10.29 -4.03
N PHE A 68 -3.38 9.50 -4.05
CA PHE A 68 -4.18 9.28 -5.25
C PHE A 68 -5.29 10.33 -5.44
N GLY A 69 -5.51 11.22 -4.46
CA GLY A 69 -6.44 12.34 -4.56
C GLY A 69 -7.91 11.95 -4.39
N PHE A 70 -8.20 11.01 -3.48
CA PHE A 70 -9.56 10.60 -3.13
C PHE A 70 -10.05 11.23 -1.82
#